data_AF-A0A402DTC2-F1
#
_entry.id   AF-A0A402DTC2-F1
#
_cell.length_a   1.000
_cell.length_b   1.000
_cell.length_c   1.000
_cell.angle_alpha   90.00
_cell.angle_beta   90.00
_cell.angle_gamma   90.00
#
_symmetry.space_group_name_H-M   'P 1'
#
loop_
_entity.id
_entity.type
_entity.pdbx_description
1 polymer ?
#
loop_
_entity_poly.entity_id
_entity_poly.type
_entity_poly.pdbx_seq_one_letter_code
_entity_poly.pdbx_strand_id
1 'polypeptide(L)'
;MTARADREAGFSLVELLVVIAIVGILAAIAVPVLIGQQARAHDARVKSEVRSVAVVVEGAVDGDGSFDEEKVRDDVRVSPGTVIEVAADGEQWCVRGWHDGAVDSQRWVLDASGLAVDATRCTGTAELVLP
;
A
#
# COMPACT_ATOMS: atom_id res chain seq x y z
N MET A 1 34.53 54.13 20.26
CA MET A 1 34.17 52.72 20.54
C MET A 1 32.68 52.60 20.36
N THR A 2 32.30 51.76 19.41
CA THR A 2 30.94 51.55 18.89
C THR A 2 30.08 50.78 19.88
N ALA A 3 28.86 51.26 20.17
CA ALA A 3 27.81 50.45 20.75
C ALA A 3 26.53 50.64 19.92
N ARG A 4 26.32 49.73 18.98
CA ARG A 4 25.05 49.61 18.25
C ARG A 4 24.11 48.87 19.21
N ALA A 5 23.03 49.52 19.63
CA ALA A 5 21.98 48.86 20.38
C ALA A 5 21.19 47.98 19.41
N ASP A 6 21.42 46.67 19.46
CA ASP A 6 20.57 45.69 18.78
C ASP A 6 19.16 45.82 19.36
N ARG A 7 18.24 46.32 18.54
CA ARG A 7 16.81 46.34 18.85
C ARG A 7 16.33 44.91 18.69
N GLU A 8 16.14 44.21 19.79
CA GLU A 8 15.45 42.92 19.82
C GLU A 8 14.01 43.14 19.31
N ALA A 9 13.79 42.85 18.03
CA ALA A 9 12.48 42.88 17.41
C ALA A 9 11.70 41.64 17.87
N GLY A 10 10.86 41.81 18.90
CA GLY A 10 9.90 40.78 19.31
C GLY A 10 8.76 40.64 18.29
N PHE A 11 8.37 39.41 17.98
CA PHE A 11 7.19 39.10 17.18
C PHE A 11 5.92 39.61 17.87
N SER A 12 4.98 40.16 17.09
CA SER A 12 3.66 40.52 17.61
C SER A 12 2.81 39.27 17.86
N LEU A 13 2.06 39.24 18.97
CA LEU A 13 1.05 38.20 19.23
C LEU A 13 0.02 38.11 18.11
N VAL A 14 -0.32 39.25 17.49
CA VAL A 14 -1.28 39.30 16.38
C VAL A 14 -0.69 38.68 15.11
N GLU A 15 0.61 38.84 14.86
CA GLU A 15 1.27 38.21 13.70
C GLU A 15 1.23 36.69 13.81
N LEU A 16 1.54 36.14 14.98
CA LEU A 16 1.45 34.70 15.20
C LEU A 16 0.02 34.18 15.10
N LEU A 17 -0.97 34.95 15.58
CA LEU A 17 -2.38 34.57 15.52
C LEU A 17 -2.90 34.47 14.08
N VAL A 18 -2.56 35.44 13.21
CA VAL A 18 -2.97 35.40 11.80
C VAL A 18 -2.31 34.23 11.06
N VAL A 19 -1.04 33.92 11.37
CA VAL A 19 -0.32 32.81 10.73
C VAL A 19 -0.97 31.47 11.07
N ILE A 20 -1.28 31.20 12.34
CA ILE A 20 -1.94 29.93 12.72
C ILE A 20 -3.35 29.83 12.15
N ALA A 21 -4.06 30.96 11.99
CA ALA A 21 -5.37 30.99 11.36
C ALA A 21 -5.29 30.58 9.88
N ILE A 22 -4.31 31.11 9.13
CA ILE A 22 -4.09 30.76 7.72
C ILE A 22 -3.65 29.30 7.59
N VAL A 23 -2.67 28.84 8.39
CA VAL A 23 -2.22 27.45 8.38
C VAL A 23 -3.36 26.49 8.74
N GLY A 24 -4.24 26.86 9.68
CA GLY A 24 -5.41 26.08 10.05
C GLY A 24 -6.38 25.86 8.89
N ILE A 25 -6.66 26.91 8.11
CA ILE A 25 -7.53 26.83 6.91
C ILE A 25 -6.90 25.91 5.85
N LEU A 26 -5.59 26.06 5.60
CA LEU A 26 -4.89 25.22 4.63
C LEU A 26 -4.85 23.74 5.07
N ALA A 27 -4.57 23.48 6.34
CA ALA A 27 -4.51 22.13 6.89
C ALA A 27 -5.86 21.42 6.82
N ALA A 28 -6.97 22.14 7.07
CA ALA A 28 -8.32 21.57 7.01
C ALA A 28 -8.67 20.99 5.61
N ILE A 29 -8.16 21.59 4.54
CA ILE A 29 -8.36 21.10 3.16
C ILE A 29 -7.30 20.06 2.80
N ALA A 30 -6.05 20.27 3.21
CA ALA A 30 -4.92 19.45 2.80
C ALA A 30 -4.92 18.04 3.42
N VAL A 31 -5.28 17.91 4.70
CA VAL A 31 -5.26 16.63 5.44
C VAL A 31 -6.14 15.54 4.81
N PRO A 32 -7.44 15.77 4.53
CA PRO A 32 -8.27 14.71 3.94
C PRO A 32 -7.80 14.32 2.53
N VAL A 33 -7.30 15.28 1.75
CA VAL A 33 -6.73 15.01 0.42
C VAL A 33 -5.49 14.12 0.54
N LEU A 34 -4.59 14.41 1.48
CA LEU A 34 -3.39 13.63 1.71
C LEU A 34 -3.72 12.19 2.11
N ILE A 35 -4.69 11.98 3.00
CA ILE A 35 -5.12 10.63 3.42
C ILE A 35 -5.64 9.83 2.21
N GLY A 36 -6.49 10.44 1.37
CA GLY A 36 -6.98 9.79 0.16
C GLY A 36 -5.88 9.49 -0.87
N GLN A 37 -4.85 10.35 -0.96
CA GLN A 37 -3.68 10.11 -1.83
C GLN A 37 -2.83 8.94 -1.32
N GLN A 38 -2.62 8.85 -0.01
CA GLN A 38 -1.90 7.73 0.61
C GLN A 38 -2.61 6.40 0.34
N ALA A 39 -3.93 6.32 0.59
CA ALA A 39 -4.71 5.12 0.31
C ALA A 39 -4.57 4.65 -1.15
N ARG A 40 -4.69 5.56 -2.12
CA ARG A 40 -4.50 5.25 -3.55
C ARG A 40 -3.08 4.80 -3.88
N ALA A 41 -2.07 5.36 -3.20
CA ALA A 41 -0.68 4.95 -3.39
C ALA A 41 -0.45 3.52 -2.86
N HIS A 42 -1.04 3.16 -1.72
CA HIS A 42 -1.01 1.80 -1.19
C HIS A 42 -1.75 0.83 -2.13
N ASP A 43 -2.94 1.18 -2.61
CA ASP A 43 -3.68 0.34 -3.56
C ASP A 43 -2.90 0.12 -4.87
N ALA A 44 -2.29 1.17 -5.41
CA ALA A 44 -1.48 1.06 -6.63
C ALA A 44 -0.24 0.17 -6.41
N ARG A 45 0.37 0.23 -5.23
CA ARG A 45 1.49 -0.63 -4.84
C ARG A 45 1.06 -2.08 -4.74
N VAL A 46 0.03 -2.39 -3.96
CA VAL A 46 -0.54 -3.75 -3.84
C VAL A 46 -0.88 -4.33 -5.21
N LYS A 47 -1.55 -3.54 -6.05
CA LYS A 47 -1.90 -3.94 -7.42
C LYS A 47 -0.68 -4.34 -8.26
N SER A 48 0.42 -3.60 -8.13
CA SER A 48 1.66 -3.91 -8.84
C SER A 48 2.34 -5.15 -8.28
N GLU A 49 2.34 -5.32 -6.95
CA GLU A 49 2.98 -6.46 -6.30
C GLU A 49 2.21 -7.75 -6.57
N VAL A 50 0.88 -7.74 -6.53
CA VAL A 50 0.05 -8.90 -6.93
C VAL A 50 0.41 -9.38 -8.34
N ARG A 51 0.64 -8.46 -9.29
CA ARG A 51 1.11 -8.82 -10.64
C ARG A 51 2.52 -9.40 -10.65
N SER A 52 3.43 -8.81 -9.87
CA SER A 52 4.80 -9.30 -9.76
C SER A 52 4.84 -10.71 -9.17
N VAL A 53 4.07 -10.95 -8.11
CA VAL A 53 3.96 -12.26 -7.46
C VAL A 53 3.32 -13.27 -8.38
N ALA A 54 2.25 -12.90 -9.10
CA ALA A 54 1.61 -13.77 -10.06
C ALA A 54 2.59 -14.33 -11.12
N VAL A 55 3.53 -13.50 -11.60
CA VAL A 55 4.56 -13.96 -12.56
C VAL A 55 5.52 -14.97 -11.92
N VAL A 56 5.89 -14.77 -10.66
CA VAL A 56 6.76 -15.71 -9.93
C VAL A 56 6.02 -17.03 -9.68
N VAL A 57 4.76 -16.95 -9.23
CA VAL A 57 3.90 -18.11 -9.00
C VAL A 57 3.72 -18.89 -10.30
N GLU A 58 3.42 -18.24 -11.42
CA GLU A 58 3.27 -18.90 -12.72
C GLU A 58 4.54 -19.65 -13.15
N GLY A 59 5.74 -19.14 -12.82
CA GLY A 59 7.01 -19.83 -13.04
C GLY A 59 7.32 -20.95 -12.03
N ALA A 60 6.61 -20.99 -10.91
CA ALA A 60 6.78 -21.95 -9.83
C ALA A 60 5.67 -23.03 -9.79
N VAL A 61 4.65 -22.93 -10.65
CA VAL A 61 3.58 -23.94 -10.77
C VAL A 61 4.12 -25.21 -11.42
N ASP A 62 3.83 -26.34 -10.79
CA ASP A 62 4.11 -27.68 -11.28
C ASP A 62 2.92 -28.27 -12.07
N GLY A 63 3.16 -29.40 -12.75
CA GLY A 63 2.17 -30.01 -13.65
C GLY A 63 0.91 -30.56 -12.97
N ASP A 64 0.88 -30.61 -11.64
CA ASP A 64 -0.26 -31.02 -10.81
C ASP A 64 -1.04 -29.83 -10.24
N GLY A 65 -0.71 -28.60 -10.65
CA GLY A 65 -1.38 -27.38 -10.21
C GLY A 65 -0.94 -26.87 -8.83
N SER A 66 -0.01 -27.57 -8.16
CA SER A 66 0.67 -27.06 -6.98
C SER A 66 1.77 -26.07 -7.38
N PHE A 67 2.29 -25.30 -6.42
CA PHE A 67 3.39 -24.37 -6.67
C PHE A 67 4.49 -24.53 -5.61
N ASP A 68 5.73 -24.32 -6.02
CA ASP A 68 6.89 -24.38 -5.13
C ASP A 68 6.94 -23.14 -4.21
N GLU A 69 6.42 -23.31 -2.98
CA GLU A 69 6.41 -22.25 -1.97
C GLU A 69 7.80 -21.67 -1.67
N GLU A 70 8.86 -22.50 -1.71
CA GLU A 70 10.21 -22.05 -1.40
C GLU A 70 10.73 -21.10 -2.47
N LYS A 71 10.53 -21.45 -3.75
CA LYS A 71 10.85 -20.56 -4.87
C LYS A 71 10.09 -19.24 -4.79
N VAL A 72 8.78 -19.30 -4.51
CA VAL A 72 7.97 -18.07 -4.37
C VAL A 72 8.48 -17.20 -3.23
N ARG A 73 8.88 -17.79 -2.10
CA ARG A 73 9.43 -17.02 -0.97
C ARG A 73 10.79 -16.38 -1.24
N ASP A 74 11.64 -17.00 -2.05
CA ASP A 74 12.98 -16.44 -2.34
C ASP A 74 12.92 -15.29 -3.34
N ASP A 75 12.06 -15.42 -4.36
CA ASP A 75 11.96 -14.47 -5.47
C ASP A 75 10.97 -13.32 -5.22
N VAL A 76 10.02 -13.48 -4.29
CA VAL A 76 9.05 -12.43 -3.99
C VAL A 76 9.56 -11.47 -2.92
N ARG A 77 9.47 -10.17 -3.23
CA ARG A 77 9.63 -9.08 -2.27
C ARG A 77 8.35 -8.25 -2.22
N VAL A 78 7.73 -8.24 -1.05
CA VAL A 78 6.51 -7.48 -0.77
C VAL A 78 6.87 -6.26 0.07
N SER A 79 6.14 -5.17 -0.12
CA SER A 79 6.39 -3.95 0.64
C SER A 79 5.78 -3.99 2.03
N PRO A 80 6.33 -3.21 2.99
CA PRO A 80 5.78 -3.14 4.33
C PRO A 80 4.28 -2.81 4.36
N GLY A 81 3.55 -3.63 5.11
CA GLY A 81 2.10 -3.53 5.27
C GLY A 81 1.30 -4.05 4.09
N THR A 82 1.92 -4.56 3.03
CA THR A 82 1.20 -5.29 1.99
C THR A 82 1.17 -6.76 2.34
N VAL A 83 -0.03 -7.33 2.43
CA VAL A 83 -0.22 -8.77 2.62
C VAL A 83 -0.54 -9.38 1.27
N ILE A 84 0.16 -10.46 0.92
CA ILE A 84 -0.13 -11.25 -0.27
C ILE A 84 -0.38 -12.69 0.13
N GLU A 85 -1.46 -13.25 -0.40
CA GLU A 85 -1.79 -14.66 -0.27
C GLU A 85 -1.82 -15.31 -1.64
N VAL A 86 -1.18 -16.47 -1.75
CA VAL A 86 -1.27 -17.36 -2.89
C VAL A 86 -2.12 -18.54 -2.49
N ALA A 87 -3.12 -18.85 -3.30
CA ALA A 87 -4.02 -19.98 -3.11
C ALA A 87 -4.07 -20.81 -4.39
N ALA A 88 -4.13 -22.12 -4.21
CA ALA A 88 -4.41 -23.09 -5.27
C ALA A 88 -5.55 -24.01 -4.83
N ASP A 89 -6.35 -24.49 -5.77
CA ASP A 89 -7.39 -25.51 -5.54
C ASP A 89 -7.10 -26.84 -6.25
N GLY A 90 -5.89 -26.99 -6.79
CA GLY A 90 -5.44 -28.15 -7.56
C GLY A 90 -5.74 -28.08 -9.05
N GLU A 91 -6.58 -27.14 -9.50
CA GLU A 91 -6.83 -26.88 -10.93
C GLU A 91 -6.47 -25.45 -11.32
N GLN A 92 -6.63 -24.50 -10.41
CA GLN A 92 -6.37 -23.08 -10.62
C GLN A 92 -5.62 -22.48 -9.43
N TRP A 93 -4.74 -21.54 -9.74
CA TRP A 93 -4.08 -20.69 -8.75
C TRP A 93 -4.63 -19.27 -8.83
N CYS A 94 -4.59 -18.58 -7.70
CA CYS A 94 -4.90 -17.16 -7.61
C CYS A 94 -4.00 -16.48 -6.58
N VAL A 95 -3.61 -15.25 -6.91
CA VAL A 95 -2.86 -14.37 -6.00
C VAL A 95 -3.77 -13.25 -5.56
N ARG A 96 -3.89 -13.05 -4.26
CA ARG A 96 -4.68 -11.96 -3.68
C ARG A 96 -3.82 -11.10 -2.77
N GLY A 97 -4.06 -9.80 -2.75
CA GLY A 97 -3.30 -8.89 -1.89
C GLY A 97 -4.09 -7.66 -1.46
N TRP A 98 -3.72 -7.13 -0.31
CA TRP A 98 -4.28 -5.91 0.29
C TRP A 98 -3.25 -5.21 1.17
N HIS A 99 -3.52 -3.95 1.53
CA HIS A 99 -2.73 -3.25 2.54
C HIS A 99 -3.37 -3.45 3.93
N ASP A 100 -2.58 -3.91 4.89
CA ASP A 100 -2.98 -3.95 6.29
C ASP A 100 -3.03 -2.52 6.87
N GLY A 101 -4.00 -2.24 7.72
CA GLY A 101 -4.13 -0.92 8.37
C GLY A 101 -4.63 0.26 7.51
N ALA A 102 -4.80 0.11 6.18
CA ALA A 102 -5.47 1.14 5.38
C ALA A 102 -7.00 1.11 5.55
N VAL A 103 -7.58 2.30 5.77
CA VAL A 103 -9.03 2.50 5.67
C VAL A 103 -9.41 2.41 4.18
N ASP A 104 -10.43 1.62 3.85
CA ASP A 104 -10.88 1.34 2.47
C ASP A 104 -9.91 0.55 1.57
N SER A 105 -9.00 -0.26 2.13
CA SER A 105 -8.08 -1.05 1.31
C SER A 105 -8.82 -2.04 0.40
N GLN A 106 -8.51 -1.96 -0.89
CA GLN A 106 -9.09 -2.85 -1.89
C GLN A 106 -8.34 -4.19 -1.88
N ARG A 107 -9.08 -5.30 -1.95
CA ARG A 107 -8.49 -6.63 -2.18
C ARG A 107 -8.37 -6.87 -3.67
N TRP A 108 -7.13 -6.88 -4.15
CA TRP A 108 -6.81 -7.23 -5.52
C TRP A 108 -6.65 -8.74 -5.64
N VAL A 109 -7.25 -9.32 -6.67
CA VAL A 109 -7.12 -10.74 -7.01
C VAL A 109 -6.65 -10.83 -8.46
N LEU A 110 -5.66 -11.66 -8.71
CA LEU A 110 -5.19 -12.02 -10.04
C LEU A 110 -5.24 -13.54 -10.18
N ASP A 111 -5.94 -13.97 -11.22
CA ASP A 111 -6.11 -15.35 -11.64
C ASP A 111 -6.05 -15.41 -13.18
N ALA A 112 -6.40 -16.56 -13.77
CA ALA A 112 -6.44 -16.74 -15.23
C ALA A 112 -7.41 -15.80 -15.98
N SER A 113 -8.43 -15.26 -15.30
CA SER A 113 -9.37 -14.26 -15.85
C SER A 113 -8.79 -12.84 -15.85
N GLY A 114 -7.65 -12.64 -15.21
CA GLY A 114 -6.94 -11.39 -15.07
C GLY A 114 -7.12 -10.74 -13.71
N LEU A 115 -6.72 -9.47 -13.61
CA LEU A 115 -6.70 -8.74 -12.35
C LEU A 115 -8.06 -8.05 -12.09
N ALA A 116 -8.62 -8.25 -10.89
CA ALA A 116 -9.84 -7.61 -10.43
C ALA A 116 -9.83 -7.23 -8.95
N VAL A 117 -10.82 -6.45 -8.53
CA VAL A 117 -11.07 -6.09 -7.14
C VAL A 117 -12.27 -6.89 -6.64
N ASP A 118 -12.09 -8.19 -6.50
CA ASP A 118 -13.16 -9.10 -6.11
C ASP A 118 -12.60 -10.34 -5.42
N ALA A 119 -12.66 -10.33 -4.08
CA ALA A 119 -12.14 -11.40 -3.25
C ALA A 119 -12.86 -12.74 -3.46
N THR A 120 -14.05 -12.75 -4.08
CA THR A 120 -14.81 -13.99 -4.31
C THR A 120 -14.30 -14.81 -5.49
N ARG A 121 -13.40 -14.25 -6.31
CA ARG A 121 -12.79 -14.97 -7.45
C ARG A 121 -11.71 -15.97 -7.04
N CYS A 122 -11.08 -15.77 -5.88
CA CYS A 122 -10.04 -16.66 -5.40
C CYS A 122 -10.69 -17.74 -4.53
N THR A 123 -11.01 -18.88 -5.14
CA THR A 123 -11.77 -19.99 -4.55
C THR A 123 -10.94 -20.91 -3.65
N GLY A 124 -9.61 -20.82 -3.70
CA GLY A 124 -8.70 -21.62 -2.89
C GLY A 124 -8.44 -21.06 -1.49
N THR A 125 -8.10 -21.95 -0.55
CA THR A 125 -7.54 -21.58 0.76
C THR A 125 -6.14 -20.98 0.58
N ALA A 126 -5.78 -19.99 1.40
CA ALA A 126 -4.40 -19.48 1.39
C ALA A 126 -3.46 -20.61 1.78
N GLU A 127 -2.56 -20.96 0.88
CA GLU A 127 -1.52 -21.97 1.10
C GLU A 127 -0.21 -21.25 1.49
N LEU A 128 0.06 -20.12 0.85
CA LEU A 128 1.20 -19.27 1.16
C LEU A 128 0.76 -17.84 1.51
N VAL A 129 1.23 -17.34 2.65
CA VAL A 129 1.06 -15.94 3.07
C VAL A 129 2.43 -15.27 3.16
N LEU A 130 2.56 -14.12 2.50
CA LEU A 130 3.75 -13.27 2.47
C LEU A 130 3.46 -11.96 3.22
N PRO A 131 4.34 -11.57 4.17
CA PRO A 131 4.26 -10.28 4.87
C PRO A 131 4.83 -9.12 4.05
#